data_AF-A0A941SGB3-F1
#
_entry.id   AF-A0A941SGB3-F1
#
_cell.length_a   1.000
_cell.length_b   1.000
_cell.length_c   1.000
_cell.angle_alpha   90.00
_cell.angle_beta   90.00
_cell.angle_gamma   90.00
#
_symmetry.space_group_name_H-M   'P 1'
#
loop_
_entity.id
_entity.type
_entity.pdbx_description
1 polymer ?
#
loop_
_entity_poly.entity_id
_entity_poly.type
_entity_poly.pdbx_seq_one_letter_code
_entity_poly.pdbx_strand_id
1 'polypeptide(L)' 'MPAIELGLTVFEQGGDFADGIIAFSGTSLGAAEFVSFDKKAINALKAQRKKARLLSQK' A
#
# COMPACT_ATOMS: atom_id res chain seq x y z
N MET A 1 8.57 -9.37 -3.46
CA MET A 1 8.23 -8.48 -4.57
C MET A 1 9.01 -7.19 -4.42
N PRO A 2 9.78 -6.75 -5.43
CA PRO A 2 10.49 -5.47 -5.45
C PRO A 2 9.56 -4.27 -5.21
N ALA A 3 10.15 -3.14 -4.79
CA ALA A 3 9.40 -1.89 -4.57
C ALA A 3 8.59 -1.46 -5.80
N ILE A 4 9.25 -1.45 -6.98
CA ILE A 4 8.65 -1.01 -8.24
C ILE A 4 7.44 -1.86 -8.61
N GLU A 5 7.53 -3.19 -8.47
CA GLU A 5 6.41 -4.09 -8.75
C GLU A 5 5.22 -3.84 -7.79
N LEU A 6 5.49 -3.52 -6.52
CA LEU A 6 4.42 -3.16 -5.58
C LEU A 6 3.77 -1.83 -5.94
N GLY A 7 4.56 -0.85 -6.35
CA GLY A 7 4.07 0.42 -6.88
C GLY A 7 3.17 0.23 -8.09
N LEU A 8 3.64 -0.52 -9.10
CA LEU A 8 2.87 -0.80 -10.31
C LEU A 8 1.57 -1.55 -10.01
N THR A 9 1.61 -2.54 -9.12
CA THR A 9 0.41 -3.29 -8.73
C THR A 9 -0.65 -2.38 -8.08
N VAL A 10 -0.23 -1.40 -7.27
CA VAL A 10 -1.17 -0.41 -6.69
C VAL A 10 -1.71 0.53 -7.77
N PHE A 11 -0.84 1.00 -8.68
CA PHE A 11 -1.22 1.87 -9.78
C PHE A 11 -2.23 1.23 -10.74
N GLU A 12 -2.00 -0.02 -11.13
CA GLU A 12 -2.90 -0.78 -12.02
C GLU A 12 -4.28 -1.03 -11.40
N GLN A 13 -4.37 -1.05 -10.07
CA GLN A 13 -5.63 -1.15 -9.33
C GLN A 13 -6.26 0.23 -9.04
N GLY A 14 -5.68 1.29 -9.59
CA GLY A 14 -6.20 2.66 -9.57
C GLY A 14 -5.85 3.47 -8.33
N GLY A 15 -4.97 2.98 -7.45
CA GLY A 15 -4.35 3.78 -6.37
C GLY A 15 -3.12 4.54 -6.87
N ASP A 16 -2.44 5.25 -5.97
CA ASP A 16 -1.18 5.93 -6.33
C ASP A 16 -0.01 4.93 -6.32
N PHE A 17 0.83 4.98 -7.36
CA PHE A 17 2.09 4.24 -7.41
C PHE A 17 2.93 4.47 -6.15
N ALA A 18 2.95 5.71 -5.65
CA ALA A 18 3.71 6.08 -4.46
C ALA A 18 3.27 5.30 -3.21
N ASP A 19 1.98 4.97 -3.06
CA ASP A 19 1.49 4.20 -1.91
C ASP A 19 2.10 2.79 -1.86
N GLY A 20 2.29 2.16 -3.02
CA GLY A 20 2.98 0.86 -3.10
C GLY A 20 4.46 0.96 -2.72
N ILE A 21 5.15 2.04 -3.14
CA ILE A 21 6.55 2.29 -2.76
C ILE A 21 6.68 2.55 -1.25
N ILE A 22 5.79 3.35 -0.66
CA ILE A 22 5.77 3.64 0.77
C ILE A 22 5.49 2.37 1.57
N ALA A 23 4.50 1.56 1.16
CA ALA A 23 4.18 0.29 1.83
C ALA A 23 5.36 -0.71 1.81
N PHE A 24 6.04 -0.82 0.67
CA PHE A 24 7.24 -1.66 0.55
C PHE A 24 8.37 -1.17 1.45
N SER A 25 8.66 0.13 1.39
CA SER A 25 9.75 0.76 2.13
C SER A 25 9.50 0.68 3.63
N GLY A 26 8.28 0.99 4.08
CA GLY A 26 7.87 0.84 5.47
C GLY A 26 8.05 -0.60 5.98
N THR A 27 7.62 -1.60 5.21
CA THR A 27 7.82 -3.01 5.58
C THR A 27 9.31 -3.35 5.74
N SER A 28 10.16 -2.85 4.82
CA SER A 28 11.61 -3.07 4.84
C SER A 28 12.30 -2.41 6.03
N LEU A 29 11.71 -1.33 6.56
CA LEU A 29 12.16 -0.62 7.76
C LEU A 29 11.52 -1.14 9.06
N GLY A 30 10.72 -2.21 9.01
CA GLY A 30 10.09 -2.83 10.17
C GLY A 30 8.75 -2.23 10.60
N ALA A 31 8.09 -1.44 9.75
CA ALA A 31 6.74 -0.95 10.03
C ALA A 31 5.73 -2.10 10.14
N ALA A 32 4.82 -2.01 11.11
CA ALA A 32 3.84 -3.06 11.38
C ALA A 32 2.68 -3.08 10.37
N GLU A 33 2.30 -1.92 9.84
CA GLU A 33 1.13 -1.75 8.97
C GLU A 33 1.26 -0.47 8.13
N PHE A 34 0.78 -0.52 6.88
CA PHE A 34 0.59 0.67 6.05
C PHE A 34 -0.77 1.32 6.35
N VAL A 35 -0.80 2.63 6.63
CA VAL A 35 -2.01 3.36 6.97
C VAL A 35 -2.18 4.52 6.00
N SER A 36 -3.32 4.58 5.32
CA SER A 36 -3.63 5.64 4.34
C SER A 36 -5.13 5.94 4.33
N PHE A 37 -5.49 7.10 3.78
CA PHE A 37 -6.87 7.50 3.48
C PHE A 37 -7.30 7.08 2.06
N ASP A 38 -6.37 6.66 1.20
CA ASP A 38 -6.72 6.15 -0.13
C ASP A 38 -7.26 4.71 -0.05
N LYS A 39 -8.58 4.59 -0.24
CA LYS A 39 -9.27 3.29 -0.29
C LYS A 39 -8.73 2.35 -1.36
N LYS A 40 -8.31 2.88 -2.52
CA LYS A 40 -7.84 2.05 -3.63
C LYS A 40 -6.47 1.46 -3.31
N ALA A 41 -5.55 2.25 -2.78
CA ALA A 41 -4.27 1.74 -2.30
C ALA A 41 -4.43 0.68 -1.20
N ILE A 42 -5.33 0.91 -0.22
CA ILE A 42 -5.60 -0.07 0.83
C ILE A 42 -6.14 -1.39 0.25
N ASN A 43 -7.08 -1.32 -0.69
CA ASN A 43 -7.64 -2.52 -1.32
C ASN A 43 -6.57 -3.27 -2.13
N ALA A 44 -5.74 -2.54 -2.89
CA ALA A 44 -4.68 -3.12 -3.70
C ALA A 44 -3.59 -3.81 -2.87
N LEU A 45 -3.22 -3.23 -1.74
CA LEU A 45 -2.26 -3.83 -0.81
C LEU A 45 -2.86 -5.05 -0.09
N LYS A 46 -4.14 -4.99 0.31
CA LYS A 46 -4.84 -6.14 0.93
C LYS A 46 -4.98 -7.31 -0.04
N ALA A 47 -5.25 -7.06 -1.32
CA ALA A 47 -5.31 -8.11 -2.35
C ALA A 47 -3.99 -8.89 -2.45
N GLN A 48 -2.87 -8.24 -2.14
CA GLN A 48 -1.53 -8.82 -2.10
C GLN A 48 -1.15 -9.36 -0.72
N ARG A 49 -2.12 -9.55 0.18
CA ARG A 49 -1.95 -10.02 1.56
C ARG A 49 -1.01 -9.15 2.41
N LYS A 50 -0.86 -7.87 2.07
CA LYS A 50 -0.12 -6.90 2.90
C LYS A 50 -1.01 -6.38 4.03
N LYS A 51 -0.40 -6.06 5.17
CA LYS A 51 -1.08 -5.39 6.28
C LYS A 51 -1.28 -3.92 5.94
N ALA A 52 -2.52 -3.55 5.66
CA ALA A 52 -2.91 -2.19 5.33
C ALA A 52 -4.25 -1.84 5.97
N ARG A 53 -4.38 -0.61 6.48
CA ARG A 53 -5.60 -0.12 7.12
C ARG A 53 -6.01 1.23 6.58
N LEU A 54 -7.29 1.33 6.22
CA LEU A 54 -7.92 2.59 5.87
C LEU A 54 -8.08 3.45 7.12
N LEU A 55 -7.55 4.66 7.09
CA LEU A 55 -7.82 5.69 8.09
C LEU A 55 -9.11 6.42 7.71
N SER A 56 -10.20 6.15 8.43
CA SER A 56 -11.41 6.96 8.36
C SER A 56 -11.32 8.08 9.39
N GLN A 57 -11.42 9.34 8.94
CA GLN A 57 -11.72 10.44 9.86
C GLN A 57 -13.21 10.37 10.23
N LYS A 58 -13.53 10.61 11.51
CA LYS A 58 -14.90 10.78 11.98
C LYS A 58 -15.49 12.08 11.45
#